data_AF-A0A1F6ZCN5-F1
#
_entry.id   AF-A0A1F6ZCN5-F1
#
_cell.length_a   1.000
_cell.length_b   1.000
_cell.length_c   1.000
_cell.angle_alpha   90.00
_cell.angle_beta   90.00
_cell.angle_gamma   90.00
#
_symmetry.space_group_name_H-M   'P 1'
#
loop_
_entity.id
_entity.type
_entity.pdbx_description
1 polymer ?
#
loop_
_entity_poly.entity_id
_entity_poly.type
_entity_poly.pdbx_seq_one_letter_code
_entity_poly.pdbx_strand_id
1 'polypeptide(L)' 'MKTEKKNKNNITKEITFTELMKKHSNAANILFESGLHCIGCGMAMYETLEQGCMAHGMNMKQINELIKKLNKGK' A
#
# COMPACT_ATOMS: atom_id res chain seq x y z
N MET A 1 -14.77 -19.16 7.90
CA MET A 1 -13.92 -18.02 7.50
C MET A 1 -12.77 -18.56 6.67
N LYS A 2 -12.65 -18.16 5.39
CA LYS A 2 -11.63 -18.68 4.48
C LYS A 2 -10.29 -18.05 4.84
N THR A 3 -9.33 -18.86 5.28
CA THR A 3 -7.96 -18.44 5.56
C THR A 3 -7.21 -18.31 4.23
N GLU A 4 -7.11 -17.09 3.71
CA GLU A 4 -6.32 -16.81 2.52
C GLU A 4 -4.82 -16.95 2.86
N LYS A 5 -4.18 -17.96 2.25
CA LYS A 5 -2.73 -18.17 2.29
C LYS A 5 -2.00 -16.87 1.96
N LYS A 6 -1.28 -16.31 2.94
CA LYS A 6 -0.32 -15.20 2.75
C LYS A 6 0.81 -15.69 1.84
N ASN A 7 0.68 -15.50 0.54
CA ASN A 7 1.79 -15.62 -0.40
C ASN A 7 2.83 -14.53 -0.03
N LYS A 8 4.04 -14.95 0.37
CA LYS A 8 5.14 -14.06 0.84
C LYS A 8 5.51 -12.92 -0.12
N ASN A 9 5.14 -13.05 -1.40
CA ASN A 9 5.41 -12.08 -2.44
C ASN A 9 4.25 -11.14 -2.74
N ASN A 10 3.08 -11.28 -2.12
CA ASN A 10 1.93 -10.42 -2.40
C ASN A 10 1.94 -9.14 -1.53
N ILE A 11 1.59 -8.01 -2.13
CA ILE A 11 1.39 -6.75 -1.41
C ILE A 11 0.01 -6.84 -0.77
N THR A 12 -0.06 -6.62 0.54
CA THR A 12 -1.29 -6.63 1.33
C THR A 12 -1.47 -5.27 2.00
N LYS A 13 -2.67 -5.02 2.54
CA LYS A 13 -3.00 -3.76 3.25
C LYS A 13 -2.17 -3.53 4.52
N GLU A 14 -1.65 -4.61 5.10
CA GLU A 14 -0.82 -4.65 6.31
C GLU A 14 0.67 -4.37 6.02
N ILE A 15 1.08 -4.27 4.75
CA ILE A 15 2.47 -3.94 4.42
C ILE A 15 2.80 -2.53 4.91
N THR A 16 3.99 -2.33 5.48
CA THR A 16 4.45 -0.97 5.77
C THR A 16 4.86 -0.26 4.49
N PHE A 17 4.77 1.08 4.44
CA PHE A 17 5.29 1.83 3.30
C PHE A 17 6.78 1.56 3.07
N THR A 18 7.57 1.42 4.14
CA THR A 18 8.99 1.04 4.04
C THR A 18 9.20 -0.30 3.32
N GLU A 19 8.47 -1.34 3.71
CA GLU A 19 8.58 -2.66 3.07
C GLU A 19 8.05 -2.63 1.63
N LEU A 20 7.00 -1.87 1.38
CA LEU A 20 6.42 -1.69 0.04
C LEU A 20 7.44 -1.08 -0.91
N MET A 21 8.12 0.00 -0.52
CA MET A 21 9.15 0.64 -1.35
C MET A 21 10.34 -0.29 -1.64
N LYS A 22 10.73 -1.12 -0.65
CA LYS A 22 11.80 -2.12 -0.84
C LYS A 22 11.39 -3.24 -1.79
N LYS A 23 10.10 -3.63 -1.80
CA LYS A 23 9.59 -4.75 -2.61
C LYS A 23 9.16 -4.35 -4.01
N HIS A 24 8.81 -3.09 -4.24
CA HIS A 24 8.22 -2.64 -5.49
C HIS A 24 8.76 -1.25 -5.85
N SER A 25 9.75 -1.22 -6.75
CA SER A 25 10.45 0.00 -7.17
C SER A 25 9.53 1.10 -7.72
N ASN A 26 8.43 0.71 -8.39
CA ASN A 26 7.44 1.63 -8.95
C ASN A 26 6.27 1.96 -7.98
N ALA A 27 6.33 1.55 -6.70
CA ALA A 27 5.22 1.76 -5.77
C ALA A 27 5.01 3.25 -5.47
N ALA A 28 6.10 4.02 -5.36
CA ALA A 28 6.02 5.46 -5.13
C ALA A 28 5.17 6.16 -6.20
N ASN A 29 5.37 5.83 -7.49
CA ASN A 29 4.60 6.43 -8.57
C ASN A 29 3.11 6.03 -8.51
N ILE A 30 2.80 4.74 -8.30
CA ILE A 30 1.41 4.26 -8.19
C ILE A 30 0.67 4.92 -7.03
N LEU A 31 1.36 5.10 -5.90
CA LEU A 31 0.78 5.75 -4.72
C LEU A 31 0.59 7.25 -4.95
N PHE A 32 1.54 7.90 -5.63
CA PHE A 32 1.42 9.29 -6.04
C PHE A 32 0.21 9.51 -6.97
N GLU A 33 0.07 8.70 -8.02
CA GLU A 33 -1.10 8.71 -8.92
C GLU A 33 -2.42 8.40 -8.20
N SER A 34 -2.36 7.74 -7.04
CA SER A 34 -3.52 7.44 -6.20
C SER A 34 -3.81 8.51 -5.15
N GLY A 35 -3.08 9.63 -5.16
CA GLY A 35 -3.28 10.80 -4.30
C GLY A 35 -2.51 10.76 -2.97
N LEU A 36 -1.64 9.78 -2.76
CA LEU A 36 -0.84 9.65 -1.54
C LEU A 36 0.50 10.39 -1.66
N HIS A 37 0.45 11.70 -1.86
CA HIS A 37 1.65 12.51 -2.07
C HIS A 37 2.53 12.64 -0.81
N CYS A 38 1.96 12.37 0.37
CA CYS A 38 2.63 12.57 1.67
C CYS A 38 3.52 11.39 2.11
N ILE A 39 3.69 10.35 1.29
CA ILE A 39 4.48 9.15 1.64
C ILE A 39 5.96 9.46 1.95
N GLY A 40 6.47 10.61 1.51
CA GLY A 40 7.82 11.08 1.85
C GLY A 40 7.98 11.61 3.28
N CYS A 41 6.90 11.75 4.07
CA CYS A 41 7.00 12.14 5.47
C CYS A 41 7.58 10.97 6.29
N GLY A 42 8.66 11.22 7.05
CA GLY A 42 9.37 10.17 7.79
C GLY A 42 8.49 9.37 8.76
N MET A 43 7.37 9.94 9.22
CA MET A 43 6.40 9.24 10.07
C MET A 43 5.53 8.24 9.29
N ALA A 44 5.11 8.59 8.08
CA ALA A 44 4.27 7.74 7.24
C ALA A 44 4.97 6.43 6.84
N MET A 45 6.31 6.44 6.77
CA MET A 45 7.09 5.27 6.35
C MET A 45 6.94 4.04 7.27
N TYR A 46 6.57 4.26 8.54
CA TYR A 46 6.35 3.20 9.52
C TYR A 46 4.89 2.74 9.61
N GLU A 47 3.97 3.47 8.99
CA GLU A 47 2.56 3.09 8.95
C GLU A 47 2.34 1.95 7.95
N THR A 48 1.27 1.18 8.18
CA THR A 48 0.78 0.26 7.16
C THR A 48 0.11 1.02 6.02
N LEU A 49 0.05 0.41 4.84
CA LEU A 49 -0.65 0.96 3.69
C LEU A 49 -2.11 1.29 4.04
N GLU A 50 -2.80 0.41 4.77
CA GLU A 50 -4.18 0.64 5.22
C GLU A 50 -4.29 1.89 6.11
N GLN A 51 -3.44 2.00 7.13
CA GLN A 51 -3.45 3.13 8.07
C GLN A 51 -3.19 4.45 7.36
N GLY A 52 -2.14 4.51 6.53
CA GLY A 52 -1.84 5.74 5.78
C GLY A 52 -2.97 6.11 4.81
N CYS A 53 -3.54 5.13 4.09
CA CYS A 53 -4.67 5.42 3.20
C CYS A 53 -5.91 5.93 3.97
N MET A 54 -6.23 5.31 5.12
CA MET A 54 -7.38 5.71 5.94
C MET A 54 -7.18 7.09 6.59
N ALA A 55 -5.98 7.42 7.05
CA ALA A 55 -5.64 8.74 7.59
C ALA A 55 -5.84 9.86 6.55
N HIS A 56 -5.75 9.52 5.27
CA HIS A 56 -6.01 10.41 4.13
C HIS A 56 -7.44 10.28 3.56
N GLY A 57 -8.36 9.64 4.29
CA GLY A 57 -9.79 9.60 3.94
C GLY A 57 -10.17 8.57 2.88
N MET A 58 -9.28 7.65 2.53
CA MET A 58 -9.62 6.56 1.62
C MET A 58 -10.44 5.49 2.34
N ASN A 59 -11.45 4.95 1.66
CA ASN A 59 -12.22 3.82 2.16
C ASN A 59 -11.60 2.47 1.76
N MET A 60 -12.09 1.39 2.38
CA MET A 60 -11.58 0.03 2.15
C MET A 60 -11.68 -0.42 0.68
N LYS A 61 -12.68 0.07 -0.08
CA LYS A 61 -12.82 -0.25 -1.50
C LYS A 61 -11.69 0.39 -2.31
N GLN A 62 -11.37 1.65 -2.06
CA GLN A 62 -10.26 2.33 -2.72
C GLN A 62 -8.91 1.69 -2.37
N ILE A 63 -8.71 1.32 -1.11
CA ILE A 63 -7.50 0.63 -0.64
C ILE A 63 -7.33 -0.72 -1.35
N ASN A 64 -8.40 -1.49 -1.48
CA ASN A 64 -8.36 -2.77 -2.20
C ASN A 64 -8.02 -2.61 -3.69
N GLU A 65 -8.55 -1.57 -4.35
CA GLU A 65 -8.19 -1.27 -5.75
C GLU A 65 -6.73 -0.83 -5.89
N LEU A 66 -6.22 -0.02 -4.96
CA LEU A 66 -4.81 0.35 -4.92
C LEU A 66 -3.91 -0.88 -4.75
N ILE A 67 -4.25 -1.79 -3.84
CA ILE A 67 -3.51 -3.05 -3.63
C ILE A 67 -3.51 -3.90 -4.91
N LYS A 68 -4.62 -3.95 -5.64
CA LYS A 68 -4.68 -4.64 -6.94
C LYS A 68 -3.74 -4.00 -7.96
N LYS A 69 -3.70 -2.65 -8.04
CA LYS A 69 -2.76 -1.93 -8.93
C LYS A 69 -1.31 -2.24 -8.56
N LEU A 70 -0.96 -2.13 -7.28
CA LEU A 70 0.38 -2.44 -6.77
C LEU A 70 0.79 -3.90 -7.04
N ASN A 71 -0.14 -4.84 -7.01
CA ASN A 71 0.20 -6.23 -7.34
C ASN A 71 0.30 -6.52 -8.84
N LYS A 72 -0.32 -5.69 -9.70
CA LYS A 72 -0.23 -5.79 -11.17
C LYS A 72 1.00 -5.10 -11.75
N GLY A 73 1.48 -4.04 -11.12
CA GLY A 73 2.62 -3.24 -11.58
C GLY A 73 4.00 -3.69 -11.09
N LYS A 74 4.09 -4.92 -10.54
CA LYS A 74 5.35 -5.54 -10.08
C LYS A 74 6.29 -5.85 -11.22
#